data_AF-A0A258QTA7-F1
#
_entry.id   AF-A0A258QTA7-F1
#
_cell.length_a   1.000
_cell.length_b   1.000
_cell.length_c   1.000
_cell.angle_alpha   90.00
_cell.angle_beta   90.00
_cell.angle_gamma   90.00
#
_symmetry.space_group_name_H-M   'P 1'
#
loop_
_entity.id
_entity.type
_entity.pdbx_description
1 polymer ?
#
loop_
_entity_poly.entity_id
_entity_poly.type
_entity_poly.pdbx_seq_one_letter_code
_entity_poly.pdbx_strand_id
1 'polypeptide(L)'
;NYNATIKIRPRYVNENCTGCGECERVVETEVPDPFNYNMGMHKAAYLPNSMAYPQRYVLDPAIIGTADADKAKAACKYGAIDLDMKEETIQVKAGAVIWATGWQPYDAAKIQPYGYGRFKNVITSVEFERLADIHGPTGGKILRPSDGKEAKNIAFIQCAGSRDENHLRHCSRICCMASLKQTHYVREKYPEDGKSTIYYIDIRAIDRFEDFYQKVQADPSVSFIKSKVAKVTEDEHGNPVCHGVDTEGYKRYTTPHDLVVLAVGMEPSVKGINIPGHIVADSSGFIEADPANGAVFGAGCATNALDVNRAVQSATAAALRAIQVVNKVAKAEA
;
A
#
# COMPACT_ATOMS: atom_id res chain seq x y z
N ASN A 1 -24.12 10.35 21.41
CA ASN A 1 -23.71 9.05 21.99
C ASN A 1 -23.89 7.95 20.97
N TYR A 2 -22.81 7.30 20.56
CA TYR A 2 -22.80 6.14 19.66
C TYR A 2 -22.59 4.85 20.45
N ASN A 3 -23.17 3.76 19.96
CA ASN A 3 -22.84 2.40 20.41
C ASN A 3 -22.27 1.64 19.21
N ALA A 4 -20.97 1.36 19.22
CA ALA A 4 -20.28 0.66 18.16
C ALA A 4 -20.21 -0.84 18.49
N THR A 5 -20.64 -1.67 17.54
CA THR A 5 -20.49 -3.12 17.62
C THR A 5 -19.24 -3.53 16.84
N ILE A 6 -18.26 -4.09 17.53
CA ILE A 6 -16.98 -4.50 16.93
C ILE A 6 -16.94 -6.03 16.90
N LYS A 7 -16.74 -6.58 15.70
CA LYS A 7 -16.48 -8.01 15.49
C LYS A 7 -14.98 -8.26 15.50
N ILE A 8 -14.54 -9.14 16.38
CA ILE A 8 -13.14 -9.55 16.51
C ILE A 8 -13.02 -10.93 15.86
N ARG A 9 -12.34 -10.99 14.71
CA ARG A 9 -12.05 -12.25 14.03
C ARG A 9 -11.04 -13.07 14.84
N PRO A 10 -11.21 -14.40 14.92
CA PRO A 10 -10.28 -15.26 15.64
C PRO A 10 -8.91 -15.24 14.96
N ARG A 11 -7.85 -15.10 15.75
CA ARG A 11 -6.46 -15.31 15.28
C ARG A 11 -6.03 -16.77 15.39
N TYR A 12 -6.81 -17.57 16.14
CA TYR A 12 -6.49 -18.91 16.63
C TYR A 12 -5.19 -18.98 17.44
N VAL A 13 -4.75 -17.83 17.95
CA VAL A 13 -3.52 -17.64 18.72
C VAL A 13 -3.80 -16.60 19.81
N ASN A 14 -3.62 -16.98 21.07
CA ASN A 14 -3.87 -16.14 22.24
C ASN A 14 -2.63 -15.34 22.69
N GLU A 15 -2.72 -14.69 23.84
CA GLU A 15 -1.70 -13.83 24.44
C GLU A 15 -0.43 -14.52 24.93
N ASN A 16 -0.43 -15.85 25.09
CA ASN A 16 0.77 -16.60 25.47
C ASN A 16 1.78 -16.74 24.32
N CYS A 17 1.43 -16.28 23.11
CA CYS A 17 2.32 -16.33 21.96
C CYS A 17 3.56 -15.46 22.19
N THR A 18 4.73 -16.08 22.08
CA THR A 18 6.04 -15.42 22.23
C THR A 18 6.64 -14.96 20.90
N GLY A 19 5.98 -15.23 19.76
CA GLY A 19 6.49 -14.89 18.44
C GLY A 19 7.67 -15.74 17.97
N CYS A 20 7.89 -16.94 18.53
CA CYS A 20 9.07 -17.76 18.24
C CYS A 20 9.11 -18.44 16.86
N GLY A 21 7.97 -18.57 16.17
CA GLY A 21 7.87 -19.14 14.82
C GLY A 21 7.90 -20.66 14.71
N GLU A 22 7.88 -21.42 15.82
CA GLU A 22 7.84 -22.90 15.73
C GLU A 22 6.60 -23.43 15.01
N CYS A 23 5.46 -22.75 15.13
CA CYS A 23 4.23 -23.11 14.44
C CYS A 23 4.33 -22.93 12.91
N GLU A 24 5.01 -21.89 12.44
CA GLU A 24 5.26 -21.64 11.02
C GLU A 24 6.13 -22.74 10.39
N ARG A 25 7.16 -23.20 11.10
CA ARG A 25 8.12 -24.20 10.58
C ARG A 25 7.50 -25.57 10.33
N VAL A 26 6.44 -25.93 11.04
CA VAL A 26 5.80 -27.26 10.95
C VAL A 26 4.59 -27.27 10.03
N VAL A 27 4.04 -26.11 9.67
CA VAL A 27 2.92 -26.00 8.74
C VAL A 27 3.43 -26.09 7.31
N GLU A 28 2.81 -26.94 6.51
CA GLU A 28 3.19 -27.15 5.10
C GLU A 28 2.32 -26.29 4.18
N THR A 29 1.04 -26.14 4.51
CA THR A 29 0.06 -25.37 3.75
C THR A 29 0.52 -23.93 3.55
N GLU A 30 0.43 -23.48 2.30
CA GLU A 30 0.75 -22.13 1.88
C GLU A 30 -0.50 -21.41 1.41
N VAL A 31 -0.59 -20.12 1.75
CA VAL A 31 -1.69 -19.23 1.38
C VAL A 31 -1.11 -17.97 0.70
N PRO A 32 -1.91 -17.27 -0.13
CA PRO A 32 -1.49 -16.01 -0.71
C PRO A 32 -1.02 -15.02 0.36
N ASP A 33 -0.11 -14.13 -0.01
CA ASP A 33 0.44 -13.10 0.88
C ASP A 33 -0.13 -11.70 0.59
N PRO A 34 -1.27 -11.31 1.19
CA PRO A 34 -1.85 -9.98 1.00
C PRO A 34 -0.93 -8.84 1.40
N PHE A 35 -0.05 -9.03 2.39
CA PHE A 35 0.88 -8.00 2.83
C PHE A 35 1.91 -7.66 1.75
N ASN A 36 2.34 -8.69 1.00
CA ASN A 36 3.20 -8.56 -0.17
C ASN A 36 2.41 -8.46 -1.49
N TYR A 37 1.17 -7.96 -1.47
CA TYR A 37 0.30 -7.79 -2.65
C TYR A 37 0.08 -9.07 -3.47
N ASN A 38 0.11 -10.23 -2.81
CA ASN A 38 0.00 -11.56 -3.41
C ASN A 38 1.10 -11.87 -4.45
N MET A 39 2.26 -11.22 -4.37
CA MET A 39 3.43 -11.54 -5.22
C MET A 39 4.08 -12.88 -4.86
N GLY A 40 3.57 -13.59 -3.85
CA GLY A 40 4.05 -14.88 -3.39
C GLY A 40 3.05 -15.51 -2.44
N MET A 41 3.50 -16.61 -1.84
CA MET A 41 2.77 -17.34 -0.80
C MET A 41 3.56 -17.30 0.51
N HIS A 42 2.88 -17.41 1.64
CA HIS A 42 3.50 -17.66 2.94
C HIS A 42 2.83 -18.87 3.61
N LYS A 43 3.46 -19.41 4.66
CA LYS A 43 2.86 -20.50 5.45
C LYS A 43 1.56 -20.05 6.10
N ALA A 44 0.59 -20.96 6.22
CA ALA A 44 -0.69 -20.66 6.84
C ALA A 44 -0.59 -20.34 8.35
N ALA A 45 0.55 -20.57 8.99
CA ALA A 45 0.91 -19.98 10.28
C ALA A 45 1.95 -18.87 10.04
N TYR A 46 1.59 -17.61 10.26
CA TYR A 46 2.43 -16.47 9.86
C TYR A 46 2.34 -15.29 10.83
N LEU A 47 3.35 -14.41 10.77
CA LEU A 47 3.26 -13.05 11.29
C LEU A 47 2.72 -12.12 10.20
N PRO A 48 1.72 -11.26 10.47
CA PRO A 48 1.17 -10.36 9.46
C PRO A 48 2.21 -9.43 8.81
N ASN A 49 3.27 -9.08 9.54
CA ASN A 49 4.50 -8.46 9.05
C ASN A 49 5.60 -8.58 10.13
N SER A 50 6.84 -8.25 9.78
CA SER A 50 8.01 -8.37 10.69
C SER A 50 7.91 -7.51 11.95
N MET A 51 7.17 -6.41 11.90
CA MET A 51 6.99 -5.45 13.00
C MET A 51 5.55 -5.47 13.54
N ALA A 52 4.84 -6.59 13.39
CA ALA A 52 3.43 -6.68 13.79
C ALA A 52 3.27 -6.38 15.29
N TYR A 53 2.25 -5.59 15.63
CA TYR A 53 1.88 -5.29 17.02
C TYR A 53 0.39 -5.58 17.27
N PRO A 54 0.04 -6.39 18.29
CA PRO A 54 0.94 -7.20 19.12
C PRO A 54 1.69 -8.24 18.28
N GLN A 55 2.94 -8.54 18.66
CA GLN A 55 3.82 -9.47 17.94
C GLN A 55 3.39 -10.93 18.17
N ARG A 56 2.30 -11.31 17.50
CA ARG A 56 1.66 -12.63 17.62
C ARG A 56 1.41 -13.21 16.24
N TYR A 57 1.68 -14.50 16.12
CA TYR A 57 1.32 -15.29 14.95
C TYR A 57 -0.20 -15.33 14.76
N VAL A 58 -0.61 -15.66 13.54
CA VAL A 58 -1.99 -15.90 13.13
C VAL A 58 -2.00 -17.24 12.40
N LEU A 59 -3.03 -18.07 12.64
CA LEU A 59 -3.33 -19.20 11.76
C LEU A 59 -4.39 -18.77 10.74
N ASP A 60 -4.13 -19.04 9.47
CA ASP A 60 -5.10 -18.80 8.42
C ASP A 60 -6.33 -19.69 8.62
N PRO A 61 -7.56 -19.17 8.45
CA PRO A 61 -8.77 -19.97 8.54
C PRO A 61 -8.76 -21.22 7.63
N ALA A 62 -8.02 -21.21 6.52
CA ALA A 62 -7.94 -22.33 5.59
C ALA A 62 -7.37 -23.62 6.18
N ILE A 63 -6.56 -23.54 7.26
CA ILE A 63 -5.98 -24.74 7.91
C ILE A 63 -6.77 -25.23 9.11
N ILE A 64 -7.80 -24.50 9.55
CA ILE A 64 -8.55 -24.86 10.76
C ILE A 64 -9.38 -26.14 10.51
N GLY A 65 -9.21 -27.14 11.37
CA GLY A 65 -9.78 -28.48 11.21
C GLY A 65 -8.96 -29.43 10.32
N THR A 66 -7.74 -29.04 9.92
CA THR A 66 -6.82 -29.89 9.16
C THR A 66 -5.66 -30.38 10.04
N ALA A 67 -4.92 -31.39 9.56
CA ALA A 67 -3.75 -31.92 10.24
C ALA A 67 -2.64 -30.85 10.47
N ASP A 68 -2.57 -29.82 9.62
CA ASP A 68 -1.59 -28.74 9.78
C ASP A 68 -1.89 -27.85 10.99
N ALA A 69 -3.17 -27.61 11.30
CA ALA A 69 -3.54 -26.91 12.53
C ALA A 69 -3.16 -27.72 13.78
N ASP A 70 -3.33 -29.05 13.75
CA ASP A 70 -2.92 -29.92 14.84
C ASP A 70 -1.40 -29.96 15.02
N LYS A 71 -0.63 -30.02 13.92
CA LYS A 71 0.84 -29.90 13.94
C LYS A 71 1.26 -28.57 14.57
N ALA A 72 0.67 -27.46 14.14
CA ALA A 72 0.95 -26.13 14.69
C ALA A 72 0.71 -26.11 16.20
N LYS A 73 -0.45 -26.60 16.65
CA LYS A 73 -0.82 -26.68 18.08
C LYS A 73 0.19 -27.53 18.87
N ALA A 74 0.56 -28.71 18.36
CA ALA A 74 1.53 -29.60 19.01
C ALA A 74 2.94 -28.99 19.12
N ALA A 75 3.36 -28.19 18.13
CA ALA A 75 4.64 -27.50 18.15
C ALA A 75 4.70 -26.33 19.16
N CYS A 76 3.56 -25.79 19.56
CA CYS A 76 3.50 -24.65 20.48
C CYS A 76 3.69 -25.06 21.95
N LYS A 77 4.92 -24.92 22.44
CA LYS A 77 5.28 -25.19 23.86
C LYS A 77 4.59 -24.29 24.89
N TYR A 78 4.04 -23.16 24.45
CA TYR A 78 3.45 -22.14 25.32
C TYR A 78 1.92 -22.22 25.42
N GLY A 79 1.29 -23.21 24.76
CA GLY A 79 -0.17 -23.32 24.75
C GLY A 79 -0.86 -22.10 24.14
N ALA A 80 -0.21 -21.44 23.18
CA ALA A 80 -0.72 -20.21 22.58
C ALA A 80 -1.72 -20.46 21.45
N ILE A 81 -1.68 -21.64 20.82
CA ILE A 81 -2.59 -21.98 19.71
C ILE A 81 -3.90 -22.51 20.26
N ASP A 82 -4.97 -21.81 19.92
CA ASP A 82 -6.34 -22.12 20.30
C ASP A 82 -7.19 -22.27 19.03
N LEU A 83 -7.35 -23.52 18.59
CA LEU A 83 -8.10 -23.86 17.39
C LEU A 83 -9.62 -23.69 17.55
N ASP A 84 -10.10 -23.64 18.80
CA ASP A 84 -11.51 -23.49 19.13
C ASP A 84 -11.90 -22.02 19.33
N MET A 85 -10.95 -21.08 19.17
CA MET A 85 -11.16 -19.64 19.28
C MET A 85 -12.27 -19.18 18.33
N LYS A 86 -13.28 -18.49 18.87
CA LYS A 86 -14.47 -18.04 18.13
C LYS A 86 -14.41 -16.55 17.82
N GLU A 87 -15.20 -16.13 16.82
CA GLU A 87 -15.46 -14.71 16.59
C GLU A 87 -16.16 -14.13 17.83
N GLU A 88 -15.62 -13.02 18.33
CA GLU A 88 -16.18 -12.30 19.46
C GLU A 88 -16.85 -11.01 19.00
N THR A 89 -17.89 -10.59 19.70
CA THR A 89 -18.53 -9.30 19.48
C THR A 89 -18.49 -8.49 20.75
N ILE A 90 -17.91 -7.30 20.69
CA ILE A 90 -17.88 -6.35 21.80
C ILE A 90 -18.67 -5.09 21.45
N GLN A 91 -19.23 -4.45 22.47
CA GLN A 91 -19.92 -3.17 22.34
C GLN A 91 -19.12 -2.06 23.02
N VAL A 92 -18.91 -0.97 22.29
CA VAL A 92 -18.16 0.19 22.77
C VAL A 92 -19.03 1.43 22.66
N LYS A 93 -19.28 2.08 23.80
CA LYS A 93 -19.90 3.40 23.84
C LYS A 93 -18.87 4.44 23.45
N ALA A 94 -19.21 5.31 22.50
CA ALA A 94 -18.32 6.36 22.01
C ALA A 94 -19.04 7.71 21.91
N GLY A 95 -18.35 8.79 22.31
CA GLY A 95 -18.84 10.16 22.12
C GLY A 95 -18.51 10.75 20.74
N ALA A 96 -17.43 10.27 20.11
CA ALA A 96 -16.99 10.63 18.77
C ALA A 96 -16.28 9.45 18.10
N VAL A 97 -16.24 9.44 16.77
CA VAL A 97 -15.58 8.41 15.96
C VAL A 97 -14.54 9.05 15.05
N ILE A 98 -13.33 8.51 15.01
CA ILE A 98 -12.28 8.93 14.09
C ILE A 98 -12.06 7.83 13.04
N TRP A 99 -12.26 8.17 11.78
CA TRP A 99 -12.10 7.29 10.64
C TRP A 99 -10.70 7.44 10.03
N ALA A 100 -9.79 6.55 10.43
CA ALA A 100 -8.38 6.55 10.03
C ALA A 100 -7.99 5.27 9.25
N THR A 101 -8.87 4.76 8.39
CA THR A 101 -8.65 3.48 7.67
C THR A 101 -7.66 3.59 6.51
N GLY A 102 -7.12 4.78 6.26
CA GLY A 102 -6.06 4.99 5.30
C GLY A 102 -6.53 4.89 3.85
N TRP A 103 -5.70 4.28 3.03
CA TRP A 103 -5.84 4.24 1.57
C TRP A 103 -5.45 2.86 1.02
N GLN A 104 -5.83 2.62 -0.23
CA GLN A 104 -5.47 1.45 -1.03
C GLN A 104 -4.96 1.91 -2.40
N PRO A 105 -4.01 1.19 -3.00
CA PRO A 105 -3.54 1.50 -4.35
C PRO A 105 -4.67 1.41 -5.38
N TYR A 106 -4.68 2.33 -6.33
CA TYR A 106 -5.56 2.26 -7.48
C TYR A 106 -5.30 0.96 -8.25
N ASP A 107 -6.38 0.30 -8.64
CA ASP A 107 -6.32 -0.93 -9.43
C ASP A 107 -5.71 -0.67 -10.82
N ALA A 108 -4.43 -1.00 -10.96
CA ALA A 108 -3.67 -0.81 -12.20
C ALA A 108 -4.21 -1.65 -13.37
N ALA A 109 -4.95 -2.74 -13.12
CA ALA A 109 -5.55 -3.53 -14.19
C ALA A 109 -6.59 -2.73 -14.98
N LYS A 110 -7.15 -1.66 -14.40
CA LYS A 110 -8.07 -0.75 -15.11
C LYS A 110 -7.36 0.11 -16.16
N ILE A 111 -6.04 0.31 -16.04
CA ILE A 111 -5.24 1.10 -16.97
C ILE A 111 -4.77 0.21 -18.13
N GLN A 112 -5.72 -0.23 -18.95
CA GLN A 112 -5.53 -1.22 -20.01
C GLN A 112 -4.31 -0.98 -20.92
N PRO A 113 -3.98 0.27 -21.34
CA PRO A 113 -2.80 0.51 -22.18
C PRO A 113 -1.45 0.17 -21.53
N TYR A 114 -1.38 0.06 -20.20
CA TYR A 114 -0.13 -0.24 -19.48
C TYR A 114 0.08 -1.74 -19.24
N GLY A 115 -0.95 -2.57 -19.45
CA GLY A 115 -0.80 -4.02 -19.47
C GLY A 115 -0.44 -4.66 -18.13
N TYR A 116 -0.72 -4.01 -17.01
CA TYR A 116 -0.61 -4.63 -15.68
C TYR A 116 -1.44 -5.92 -15.61
N GLY A 117 -0.88 -6.99 -15.05
CA GLY A 117 -1.46 -8.33 -15.04
C GLY A 117 -1.32 -9.11 -16.36
N ARG A 118 -1.10 -8.44 -17.50
CA ARG A 118 -0.80 -9.09 -18.80
C ARG A 118 0.69 -9.26 -19.02
N PHE A 119 1.49 -8.23 -18.73
CA PHE A 119 2.94 -8.25 -18.83
C PHE A 119 3.52 -8.45 -17.44
N LYS A 120 4.22 -9.58 -17.22
CA LYS A 120 4.71 -9.97 -15.88
C LYS A 120 5.66 -8.93 -15.28
N ASN A 121 6.43 -8.24 -16.11
CA ASN A 121 7.40 -7.24 -15.70
C ASN A 121 6.83 -5.82 -15.62
N VAL A 122 5.50 -5.68 -15.60
CA VAL A 122 4.81 -4.43 -15.26
C VAL A 122 4.20 -4.60 -13.88
N ILE A 123 4.73 -3.86 -12.90
CA ILE A 123 4.28 -3.88 -11.50
C ILE A 123 3.86 -2.48 -11.05
N THR A 124 3.24 -2.37 -9.89
CA THR A 124 2.87 -1.14 -9.22
C THR A 124 3.99 -0.62 -8.31
N SER A 125 3.92 0.65 -7.96
CA SER A 125 4.87 1.27 -7.02
C SER A 125 4.86 0.61 -5.65
N VAL A 126 3.72 0.09 -5.19
CA VAL A 126 3.64 -0.56 -3.87
C VAL A 126 4.19 -1.99 -3.90
N GLU A 127 4.05 -2.71 -5.01
CA GLU A 127 4.75 -3.99 -5.22
C GLU A 127 6.26 -3.78 -5.28
N PHE A 128 6.73 -2.72 -5.95
CA PHE A 128 8.14 -2.37 -5.98
C PHE A 128 8.72 -2.09 -4.57
N GLU A 129 7.96 -1.44 -3.68
CA GLU A 129 8.36 -1.28 -2.27
C GLU A 129 8.58 -2.64 -1.59
N ARG A 130 7.70 -3.61 -1.85
CA ARG A 130 7.83 -4.95 -1.27
C ARG A 130 9.03 -5.69 -1.87
N LEU A 131 9.32 -5.56 -3.16
CA LEU A 131 10.54 -6.13 -3.76
C LEU A 131 11.83 -5.54 -3.17
N ALA A 132 11.83 -4.24 -2.86
CA ALA A 132 12.97 -3.56 -2.27
C ALA A 132 13.16 -3.84 -0.77
N ASP A 133 12.10 -4.26 -0.06
CA ASP A 133 12.15 -4.59 1.37
C ASP A 133 12.95 -5.87 1.63
N ILE A 134 13.89 -5.82 2.58
CA ILE A 134 14.68 -6.96 3.04
C ILE A 134 13.84 -8.09 3.66
N HIS A 135 12.65 -7.76 4.17
CA HIS A 135 11.64 -8.70 4.67
C HIS A 135 10.51 -8.94 3.65
N GLY A 136 10.68 -8.45 2.42
CA GLY A 136 9.78 -8.70 1.30
C GLY A 136 10.03 -10.04 0.62
N PRO A 137 9.24 -10.38 -0.42
CA PRO A 137 9.22 -11.71 -1.03
C PRO A 137 10.53 -12.08 -1.75
N THR A 138 11.36 -11.09 -2.09
CA THR A 138 12.65 -11.28 -2.76
C THR A 138 13.85 -10.98 -1.86
N GLY A 139 13.62 -10.73 -0.56
CA GLY A 139 14.68 -10.40 0.39
C GLY A 139 15.46 -9.14 0.00
N GLY A 140 14.77 -8.11 -0.49
CA GLY A 140 15.35 -6.85 -0.92
C GLY A 140 16.12 -6.92 -2.24
N LYS A 141 15.82 -7.92 -3.09
CA LYS A 141 16.34 -7.99 -4.47
C LYS A 141 15.29 -7.49 -5.45
N ILE A 142 15.69 -6.60 -6.35
CA ILE A 142 14.80 -6.06 -7.38
C ILE A 142 14.84 -7.00 -8.57
N LEU A 143 13.97 -8.01 -8.55
CA LEU A 143 13.90 -9.08 -9.54
C LEU A 143 12.73 -8.89 -10.50
N ARG A 144 12.91 -9.31 -11.75
CA ARG A 144 11.87 -9.44 -12.77
C ARG A 144 10.89 -10.55 -12.38
N PRO A 145 9.59 -10.28 -12.25
CA PRO A 145 8.61 -11.32 -11.95
C PRO A 145 8.52 -12.40 -13.05
N SER A 146 8.93 -12.12 -14.28
CA SER A 146 8.87 -13.09 -15.38
C SER A 146 9.82 -14.28 -15.22
N ASP A 147 11.05 -14.01 -14.78
CA ASP A 147 12.18 -14.94 -14.89
C ASP A 147 13.17 -14.88 -13.71
N GLY A 148 12.90 -14.04 -12.70
CA GLY A 148 13.71 -13.93 -11.49
C GLY A 148 15.08 -13.28 -11.68
N LYS A 149 15.38 -12.74 -12.87
CA LYS A 149 16.64 -12.02 -13.12
C LYS A 149 16.58 -10.63 -12.51
N GLU A 150 17.75 -10.05 -12.24
CA GLU A 150 17.85 -8.69 -11.74
C GLU A 150 17.30 -7.68 -12.76
N ALA A 151 16.47 -6.74 -12.30
CA ALA A 151 16.02 -5.62 -13.12
C ALA A 151 16.92 -4.41 -12.84
N LYS A 152 17.78 -4.06 -13.80
CA LYS A 152 18.77 -2.98 -13.65
C LYS A 152 18.34 -1.71 -14.38
N ASN A 153 17.57 -1.84 -15.47
CA ASN A 153 16.96 -0.73 -16.22
C ASN A 153 15.46 -0.64 -15.92
N ILE A 154 15.06 0.33 -15.10
CA ILE A 154 13.69 0.44 -14.55
C ILE A 154 13.02 1.72 -15.02
N ALA A 155 11.78 1.60 -15.49
CA ALA A 155 10.93 2.73 -15.83
C ALA A 155 9.90 3.00 -14.75
N PHE A 156 9.75 4.26 -14.33
CA PHE A 156 8.69 4.72 -13.44
C PHE A 156 7.70 5.58 -14.23
N ILE A 157 6.47 5.08 -14.40
CA ILE A 157 5.40 5.81 -15.09
C ILE A 157 4.59 6.59 -14.05
N GLN A 158 4.76 7.92 -14.04
CA GLN A 158 4.04 8.80 -13.13
C GLN A 158 2.56 8.91 -13.49
N CYS A 159 1.76 9.28 -12.48
CA CYS A 159 0.33 9.51 -12.64
C CYS A 159 -0.42 8.28 -13.19
N ALA A 160 0.03 7.06 -12.91
CA ALA A 160 -0.66 5.85 -13.35
C ALA A 160 -2.04 5.77 -12.65
N GLY A 161 -3.10 6.05 -13.42
CA GLY A 161 -4.47 6.11 -12.92
C GLY A 161 -4.83 7.39 -12.15
N SER A 162 -3.91 8.35 -12.03
CA SER A 162 -4.14 9.66 -11.38
C SER A 162 -4.10 10.80 -12.39
N ARG A 163 -4.75 11.93 -12.09
CA ARG A 163 -4.90 13.06 -13.03
C ARG A 163 -5.38 12.57 -14.41
N ASP A 164 -6.34 11.65 -14.38
CA ASP A 164 -6.90 11.01 -15.55
C ASP A 164 -8.42 11.04 -15.47
N GLU A 165 -9.07 11.57 -16.51
CA GLU A 165 -10.52 11.71 -16.55
C GLU A 165 -11.26 10.36 -16.60
N ASN A 166 -10.60 9.32 -17.10
CA ASN A 166 -11.13 7.95 -17.17
C ASN A 166 -10.88 7.16 -15.87
N HIS A 167 -10.04 7.68 -14.97
CA HIS A 167 -9.66 7.03 -13.72
C HIS A 167 -9.80 8.02 -12.55
N LEU A 168 -8.75 8.23 -11.74
CA LEU A 168 -8.76 9.20 -10.65
C LEU A 168 -8.45 10.59 -11.18
N ARG A 169 -9.39 11.52 -10.98
CA ARG A 169 -9.23 12.92 -11.41
C ARG A 169 -8.22 13.68 -10.54
N HIS A 170 -8.06 13.29 -9.28
CA HIS A 170 -7.13 13.94 -8.35
C HIS A 170 -5.67 13.56 -8.61
N CYS A 171 -4.77 14.40 -8.12
CA CYS A 171 -3.37 14.04 -7.95
C CYS A 171 -3.20 13.30 -6.62
N SER A 172 -2.54 12.15 -6.63
CA SER A 172 -2.29 11.38 -5.39
C SER A 172 -1.12 11.92 -4.54
N ARG A 173 -0.49 13.02 -4.95
CA ARG A 173 0.53 13.82 -4.23
C ARG A 173 1.83 13.12 -3.82
N ILE A 174 1.83 11.81 -3.63
CA ILE A 174 2.99 11.04 -3.17
C ILE A 174 3.75 10.36 -4.29
N CYS A 175 3.12 10.13 -5.46
CA CYS A 175 3.66 9.25 -6.50
C CYS A 175 5.00 9.76 -7.05
N CYS A 176 5.14 11.08 -7.25
CA CYS A 176 6.41 11.68 -7.68
C CYS A 176 7.51 11.44 -6.64
N MET A 177 7.24 11.75 -5.37
CA MET A 177 8.23 11.58 -4.30
C MET A 177 8.59 10.12 -4.05
N ALA A 178 7.61 9.22 -4.14
CA ALA A 178 7.83 7.78 -4.02
C ALA A 178 8.75 7.28 -5.13
N SER A 179 8.51 7.66 -6.39
CA SER A 179 9.39 7.24 -7.49
C SER A 179 10.79 7.85 -7.39
N LEU A 180 10.93 9.12 -7.01
CA LEU A 180 12.24 9.73 -6.73
C LEU A 180 13.00 8.99 -5.62
N LYS A 181 12.30 8.54 -4.57
CA LYS A 181 12.89 7.67 -3.53
C LYS A 181 13.27 6.30 -4.10
N GLN A 182 12.40 5.71 -4.92
CA GLN A 182 12.61 4.38 -5.50
C GLN A 182 13.81 4.33 -6.47
N THR A 183 14.16 5.44 -7.15
CA THR A 183 15.40 5.47 -7.95
C THR A 183 16.65 5.27 -7.10
N HIS A 184 16.66 5.74 -5.84
CA HIS A 184 17.75 5.46 -4.92
C HIS A 184 17.85 3.97 -4.59
N TYR A 185 16.73 3.23 -4.46
CA TYR A 185 16.78 1.77 -4.25
C TYR A 185 17.49 1.06 -5.40
N VAL A 186 17.22 1.50 -6.64
CA VAL A 186 17.91 0.98 -7.83
C VAL A 186 19.39 1.30 -7.78
N ARG A 187 19.75 2.55 -7.46
CA ARG A 187 21.13 3.01 -7.38
C ARG A 187 21.94 2.32 -6.28
N GLU A 188 21.35 2.12 -5.11
CA GLU A 188 21.97 1.41 -3.98
C GLU A 188 22.16 -0.07 -4.29
N LYS A 189 21.19 -0.70 -4.96
CA LYS A 189 21.27 -2.12 -5.31
C LYS A 189 22.25 -2.37 -6.46
N TYR A 190 22.30 -1.47 -7.44
CA TYR A 190 23.10 -1.59 -8.65
C TYR A 190 23.92 -0.31 -8.91
N PRO A 191 25.00 -0.05 -8.14
CA PRO A 191 25.75 1.21 -8.22
C PRO A 191 26.45 1.48 -9.56
N GLU A 192 26.73 0.46 -10.37
CA GLU A 192 27.41 0.64 -11.66
C GLU A 192 26.41 0.56 -12.84
N ASP A 193 25.46 -0.38 -12.77
CA ASP A 193 24.60 -0.72 -13.90
C ASP A 193 23.17 -0.17 -13.79
N GLY A 194 22.76 0.24 -12.59
CA GLY A 194 21.39 0.65 -12.28
C GLY A 194 21.00 1.92 -13.03
N LYS A 195 19.89 1.87 -13.76
CA LYS A 195 19.34 2.99 -14.52
C LYS A 195 17.86 3.14 -14.22
N SER A 196 17.45 4.37 -13.94
CA SER A 196 16.04 4.71 -13.72
C SER A 196 15.58 5.72 -14.77
N THR A 197 14.41 5.49 -15.36
CA THR A 197 13.76 6.47 -16.26
C THR A 197 12.41 6.86 -15.69
N ILE A 198 12.22 8.14 -15.37
CA ILE A 198 10.96 8.67 -14.85
C ILE A 198 10.20 9.33 -16.02
N TYR A 199 9.07 8.73 -16.40
CA TYR A 199 8.14 9.31 -17.38
C TYR A 199 7.07 10.12 -16.64
N TYR A 200 7.03 11.43 -16.89
CA TYR A 200 6.23 12.35 -16.08
C TYR A 200 5.52 13.45 -16.89
N ILE A 201 4.44 13.99 -16.33
CA ILE A 201 3.79 15.21 -16.85
C ILE A 201 4.36 16.43 -16.13
N ASP A 202 4.26 16.43 -14.80
CA ASP A 202 4.87 17.41 -13.89
C ASP A 202 5.49 16.66 -12.70
N ILE A 203 6.66 17.06 -12.24
CA ILE A 203 7.20 16.62 -10.96
C ILE A 203 6.63 17.51 -9.87
N ARG A 204 6.00 16.90 -8.85
CA ARG A 204 5.40 17.60 -7.72
C ARG A 204 6.19 17.36 -6.44
N ALA A 205 7.40 17.91 -6.37
CA ALA A 205 8.19 18.02 -5.15
C ALA A 205 7.81 19.31 -4.42
N ILE A 206 6.95 19.21 -3.40
CA ILE A 206 6.39 20.37 -2.71
C ILE A 206 7.26 20.72 -1.49
N ASP A 207 7.47 22.01 -1.23
CA ASP A 207 8.16 22.51 -0.03
C ASP A 207 9.62 22.00 0.02
N ARG A 208 10.10 21.54 1.18
CA ARG A 208 11.45 21.00 1.41
C ARG A 208 11.85 19.80 0.53
N PHE A 209 10.93 19.25 -0.25
CA PHE A 209 11.22 18.15 -1.16
C PHE A 209 11.97 18.58 -2.44
N GLU A 210 12.03 19.89 -2.74
CA GLU A 210 12.76 20.40 -3.91
C GLU A 210 14.25 20.03 -3.86
N ASP A 211 14.90 20.16 -2.70
CA ASP A 211 16.31 19.78 -2.53
C ASP A 211 16.55 18.29 -2.83
N PHE A 212 15.58 17.44 -2.50
CA PHE A 212 15.66 16.02 -2.82
C PHE A 212 15.48 15.78 -4.32
N TYR A 213 14.53 16.46 -4.96
CA TYR A 213 14.35 16.39 -6.41
C TYR A 213 15.60 16.83 -7.16
N GLN A 214 16.20 17.97 -6.80
CA GLN A 214 17.45 18.47 -7.40
C GLN A 214 18.59 17.46 -7.28
N LYS A 215 18.73 16.78 -6.13
CA LYS A 215 19.72 15.71 -5.96
C LYS A 215 19.50 14.54 -6.92
N VAL A 216 18.24 14.12 -7.10
CA VAL A 216 17.92 13.04 -8.05
C VAL A 216 18.12 13.48 -9.50
N GLN A 217 17.83 14.74 -9.84
CA GLN A 217 18.12 15.29 -11.18
C GLN A 217 19.61 15.33 -11.49
N ALA A 218 20.45 15.56 -10.48
CA ALA A 218 21.90 15.57 -10.65
C ALA A 218 22.52 14.17 -10.77
N ASP A 219 21.75 13.10 -10.50
CA ASP A 219 22.22 11.72 -10.63
C ASP A 219 22.22 11.28 -12.10
N PRO A 220 23.39 10.99 -12.71
CA PRO A 220 23.48 10.62 -14.12
C PRO A 220 22.83 9.26 -14.45
N SER A 221 22.51 8.45 -13.45
CA SER A 221 21.79 7.19 -13.62
C SER A 221 20.27 7.36 -13.72
N VAL A 222 19.76 8.56 -13.47
CA VAL A 222 18.32 8.88 -13.51
C VAL A 222 18.02 9.80 -14.67
N SER A 223 17.15 9.34 -15.57
CA SER A 223 16.65 10.12 -16.70
C SER A 223 15.22 10.56 -16.46
N PHE A 224 14.90 11.80 -16.84
CA PHE A 224 13.56 12.37 -16.78
C PHE A 224 13.06 12.58 -18.21
N ILE A 225 11.90 12.00 -18.54
CA ILE A 225 11.26 12.15 -19.85
C ILE A 225 9.88 12.76 -19.64
N LYS A 226 9.66 13.96 -20.19
CA LYS A 226 8.39 14.68 -20.03
C LYS A 226 7.34 14.12 -20.98
N SER A 227 6.65 13.08 -20.53
CA SER A 227 5.70 12.30 -21.32
C SER A 227 4.61 11.69 -20.45
N LYS A 228 3.37 11.71 -20.95
CA LYS A 228 2.35 10.75 -20.57
C LYS A 228 2.52 9.53 -21.49
N VAL A 229 3.05 8.43 -20.97
CA VAL A 229 3.24 7.18 -21.72
C VAL A 229 1.92 6.79 -22.36
N ALA A 230 1.93 6.52 -23.66
CA ALA A 230 0.74 6.20 -24.44
C ALA A 230 0.32 4.73 -24.23
N LYS A 231 1.29 3.82 -24.25
CA LYS A 231 1.09 2.40 -24.00
C LYS A 231 2.39 1.70 -23.63
N VAL A 232 2.25 0.51 -23.05
CA VAL A 232 3.33 -0.46 -22.88
C VAL A 232 3.07 -1.65 -23.80
N THR A 233 4.12 -2.15 -24.44
CA THR A 233 4.12 -3.45 -25.14
C THR A 233 5.17 -4.36 -24.53
N GLU A 234 5.28 -5.59 -24.99
CA GLU A 234 6.34 -6.53 -24.57
C GLU A 234 7.17 -6.91 -25.81
N ASP A 235 8.49 -6.99 -25.66
CA ASP A 235 9.39 -7.47 -26.73
C ASP A 235 9.53 -9.01 -26.72
N GLU A 236 10.30 -9.55 -27.67
CA GLU A 236 10.54 -11.00 -27.80
C GLU A 236 11.29 -11.61 -26.60
N HIS A 237 11.90 -10.79 -25.74
CA HIS A 237 12.63 -11.18 -24.55
C HIS A 237 11.82 -10.98 -23.26
N GLY A 238 10.54 -10.62 -23.37
CA GLY A 238 9.67 -10.37 -22.22
C GLY A 238 9.94 -9.04 -21.51
N ASN A 239 10.64 -8.10 -22.16
CA ASN A 239 10.87 -6.77 -21.61
C ASN A 239 9.69 -5.85 -21.94
N PRO A 240 9.16 -5.11 -20.95
CA PRO A 240 8.19 -4.06 -21.23
C PRO A 240 8.83 -2.90 -22.00
N VAL A 241 8.14 -2.43 -23.03
CA VAL A 241 8.56 -1.35 -23.91
C VAL A 241 7.60 -0.18 -23.78
N CYS A 242 8.09 0.95 -23.31
CA CYS A 242 7.31 2.18 -23.17
C CYS A 242 7.25 2.94 -24.49
N HIS A 243 6.04 3.30 -24.93
CA HIS A 243 5.81 4.11 -26.13
C HIS A 243 5.21 5.46 -25.75
N GLY A 244 5.74 6.55 -26.29
CA GLY A 244 5.18 7.88 -26.04
C GLY A 244 5.86 8.98 -26.84
N VAL A 245 5.62 10.22 -26.40
CA VAL A 245 6.21 11.42 -26.97
C VAL A 245 6.87 12.17 -25.84
N ASP A 246 8.18 12.39 -25.95
CA ASP A 246 8.85 13.40 -25.16
C ASP A 246 8.37 14.77 -25.63
N THR A 247 7.59 15.44 -24.80
CA THR A 247 7.03 16.75 -25.08
C THR A 247 8.11 17.84 -25.09
N GLU A 248 9.28 17.56 -24.50
CA GLU A 248 10.45 18.41 -24.63
C GLU A 248 11.15 18.08 -25.96
N GLY A 249 10.84 18.88 -26.99
CA GLY A 249 11.39 18.68 -28.33
C GLY A 249 10.58 17.74 -29.24
N TYR A 250 9.41 17.26 -28.79
CA TYR A 250 8.43 16.53 -29.59
C TYR A 250 8.98 15.26 -30.27
N LYS A 251 9.80 14.49 -29.55
CA LYS A 251 10.41 13.26 -30.06
C LYS A 251 9.60 12.04 -29.64
N ARG A 252 9.23 11.20 -30.60
CA ARG A 252 8.65 9.87 -30.30
C ARG A 252 9.74 8.96 -29.75
N TYR A 253 9.38 8.15 -28.77
CA TYR A 253 10.26 7.13 -28.22
C TYR A 253 9.56 5.78 -28.14
N THR A 254 10.40 4.75 -28.21
CA THR A 254 10.06 3.34 -27.99
C THR A 254 11.25 2.77 -27.23
N THR A 255 11.11 2.66 -25.91
CA THR A 255 12.24 2.36 -25.01
C THR A 255 11.97 1.08 -24.22
N PRO A 256 12.79 0.02 -24.38
CA PRO A 256 12.67 -1.18 -23.58
C PRO A 256 13.26 -0.98 -22.16
N HIS A 257 12.65 -1.64 -21.18
CA HIS A 257 13.10 -1.67 -19.79
C HIS A 257 13.02 -3.10 -19.23
N ASP A 258 13.85 -3.43 -18.25
CA ASP A 258 13.76 -4.73 -17.57
C ASP A 258 12.47 -4.86 -16.76
N LEU A 259 12.02 -3.74 -16.20
CA LEU A 259 10.86 -3.64 -15.34
C LEU A 259 10.20 -2.25 -15.50
N VAL A 260 8.87 -2.23 -15.57
CA VAL A 260 8.06 -1.01 -15.50
C VAL A 260 7.33 -0.98 -14.17
N VAL A 261 7.48 0.14 -13.46
CA VAL A 261 6.80 0.46 -12.20
C VAL A 261 5.75 1.53 -12.48
N LEU A 262 4.49 1.18 -12.30
CA LEU A 262 3.35 2.09 -12.38
C LEU A 262 3.22 2.82 -11.06
N ALA A 263 3.48 4.12 -11.03
CA ALA A 263 3.28 4.96 -9.85
C ALA A 263 1.77 5.21 -9.65
N VAL A 264 1.10 4.20 -9.10
CA VAL A 264 -0.36 4.12 -8.99
C VAL A 264 -0.91 5.14 -8.01
N GLY A 265 -2.13 5.60 -8.30
CA GLY A 265 -2.85 6.53 -7.44
C GLY A 265 -3.28 5.97 -6.09
N MET A 266 -3.67 6.86 -5.19
CA MET A 266 -4.27 6.55 -3.90
C MET A 266 -5.79 6.66 -3.98
N GLU A 267 -6.48 5.58 -3.64
CA GLU A 267 -7.92 5.57 -3.35
C GLU A 267 -8.15 5.45 -1.83
N PRO A 268 -9.14 6.14 -1.26
CA PRO A 268 -9.45 5.97 0.16
C PRO A 268 -9.97 4.56 0.44
N SER A 269 -9.52 3.95 1.55
CA SER A 269 -9.98 2.62 2.00
C SER A 269 -11.31 2.69 2.74
N VAL A 270 -12.17 3.65 2.39
CA VAL A 270 -13.45 3.91 3.08
C VAL A 270 -14.56 2.94 2.63
N LYS A 271 -14.22 1.88 1.89
CA LYS A 271 -15.18 0.87 1.42
C LYS A 271 -15.50 -0.14 2.53
N GLY A 272 -16.77 -0.51 2.67
CA GLY A 272 -17.17 -1.69 3.43
C GLY A 272 -17.39 -1.52 4.93
N ILE A 273 -17.43 -0.29 5.47
CA ILE A 273 -17.88 -0.05 6.84
C ILE A 273 -19.25 0.61 6.81
N ASN A 274 -20.23 -0.03 7.44
CA ASN A 274 -21.59 0.49 7.60
C ASN A 274 -21.61 1.49 8.77
N ILE A 275 -21.01 2.66 8.58
CA ILE A 275 -21.18 3.82 9.48
C ILE A 275 -22.39 4.60 8.95
N PRO A 276 -23.29 5.11 9.81
CA PRO A 276 -24.56 5.73 9.40
C PRO A 276 -24.42 6.68 8.20
N GLY A 277 -25.35 6.53 7.25
CA GLY A 277 -25.26 6.96 5.85
C GLY A 277 -25.35 8.46 5.57
N HIS A 278 -24.70 9.28 6.38
CA HIS A 278 -24.65 10.74 6.24
C HIS A 278 -23.22 11.29 6.12
N ILE A 279 -22.19 10.43 6.03
CA ILE A 279 -20.81 10.90 5.89
C ILE A 279 -20.61 11.49 4.49
N VAL A 280 -20.40 12.80 4.46
CA VAL A 280 -20.08 13.56 3.26
C VAL A 280 -18.65 13.24 2.83
N ALA A 281 -18.51 12.91 1.55
CA ALA A 281 -17.25 12.65 0.89
C ALA A 281 -17.15 13.47 -0.40
N ASP A 282 -15.93 13.80 -0.80
CA ASP A 282 -15.66 14.55 -2.02
C ASP A 282 -15.92 13.68 -3.28
N SER A 283 -15.78 14.28 -4.46
CA SER A 283 -15.94 13.56 -5.74
C SER A 283 -14.94 12.41 -5.95
N SER A 284 -13.90 12.32 -5.13
CA SER A 284 -12.86 11.29 -5.16
C SER A 284 -13.07 10.23 -4.05
N GLY A 285 -14.12 10.38 -3.24
CA GLY A 285 -14.48 9.47 -2.15
C GLY A 285 -13.74 9.73 -0.83
N PHE A 286 -12.98 10.82 -0.70
CA PHE A 286 -12.35 11.17 0.58
C PHE A 286 -13.34 11.85 1.51
N ILE A 287 -13.28 11.52 2.80
CA ILE A 287 -14.18 12.08 3.82
C ILE A 287 -13.93 13.57 3.98
N GLU A 288 -14.97 14.37 3.83
CA GLU A 288 -14.92 15.82 4.02
C GLU A 288 -15.21 16.21 5.47
N ALA A 289 -14.78 17.41 5.84
CA ALA A 289 -15.18 18.01 7.11
C ALA A 289 -16.54 18.72 6.93
N ASP A 290 -17.62 18.02 7.23
CA ASP A 290 -18.98 18.56 7.09
C ASP A 290 -19.76 18.50 8.42
N PRO A 291 -20.53 19.55 8.79
CA PRO A 291 -21.41 19.50 9.96
C PRO A 291 -22.41 18.34 9.97
N ALA A 292 -22.87 17.89 8.80
CA ALA A 292 -23.75 16.73 8.65
C ALA A 292 -23.10 15.46 9.21
N ASN A 293 -21.77 15.33 9.14
CA ASN A 293 -21.01 14.18 9.68
C ASN A 293 -21.16 14.06 11.21
N GLY A 294 -21.62 15.11 11.89
CA GLY A 294 -21.83 15.13 13.33
C GLY A 294 -20.52 14.96 14.07
N ALA A 295 -20.41 13.89 14.85
CA ALA A 295 -19.25 13.57 15.67
C ALA A 295 -18.37 12.45 15.05
N VAL A 296 -18.45 12.27 13.73
CA VAL A 296 -17.59 11.39 12.95
C VAL A 296 -16.60 12.24 12.14
N PHE A 297 -15.30 11.95 12.29
CA PHE A 297 -14.23 12.73 11.67
C PHE A 297 -13.30 11.82 10.86
N GLY A 298 -13.03 12.15 9.60
CA GLY A 298 -11.94 11.50 8.87
C GLY A 298 -10.56 11.93 9.40
N ALA A 299 -9.57 11.05 9.26
CA ALA A 299 -8.18 11.34 9.57
C ALA A 299 -7.22 10.68 8.57
N GLY A 300 -6.08 11.33 8.33
CA GLY A 300 -5.03 10.82 7.44
C GLY A 300 -5.56 10.60 6.02
N CYS A 301 -5.15 9.50 5.38
CA CYS A 301 -5.50 9.25 3.99
C CYS A 301 -6.98 8.93 3.74
N ALA A 302 -7.80 8.82 4.78
CA ALA A 302 -9.25 8.78 4.61
C ALA A 302 -9.83 10.14 4.17
N THR A 303 -9.09 11.24 4.38
CA THR A 303 -9.55 12.63 4.10
C THR A 303 -8.91 13.26 2.87
N ASN A 304 -7.79 12.71 2.39
CA ASN A 304 -7.13 13.16 1.17
C ASN A 304 -6.01 12.18 0.80
N ALA A 305 -5.42 12.34 -0.38
CA ALA A 305 -4.15 11.69 -0.69
C ALA A 305 -2.99 12.45 0.00
N LEU A 306 -2.44 11.89 1.08
CA LEU A 306 -1.45 12.54 1.95
C LEU A 306 -0.16 11.72 2.05
N ASP A 307 0.96 12.43 2.20
CA ASP A 307 2.20 11.85 2.73
C ASP A 307 2.10 11.60 4.24
N VAL A 308 3.07 10.87 4.81
CA VAL A 308 3.09 10.50 6.23
C VAL A 308 3.04 11.72 7.15
N ASN A 309 3.78 12.78 6.83
CA ASN A 309 3.84 13.97 7.68
C ASN A 309 2.46 14.66 7.76
N ARG A 310 1.85 14.89 6.61
CA ARG A 310 0.51 15.49 6.53
C ARG A 310 -0.57 14.57 7.11
N ALA A 311 -0.42 13.25 6.98
CA ALA A 311 -1.33 12.30 7.61
C ALA A 311 -1.29 12.39 9.15
N VAL A 312 -0.10 12.55 9.74
CA VAL A 312 0.06 12.78 11.18
C VAL A 312 -0.61 14.10 11.61
N GLN A 313 -0.39 15.19 10.88
CA GLN A 313 -1.04 16.48 11.16
C GLN A 313 -2.57 16.38 11.07
N SER A 314 -3.09 15.70 10.04
CA SER A 314 -4.51 15.42 9.88
C SER A 314 -5.08 14.61 11.07
N ALA A 315 -4.36 13.59 11.54
CA ALA A 315 -4.76 12.81 12.70
C ALA A 315 -4.79 13.65 14.00
N THR A 316 -3.80 14.51 14.22
CA THR A 316 -3.80 15.46 15.35
C THR A 316 -5.02 16.38 15.31
N ALA A 317 -5.35 16.94 14.15
CA ALA A 317 -6.51 17.80 13.98
C ALA A 317 -7.83 17.06 14.26
N ALA A 318 -7.97 15.82 13.78
CA ALA A 318 -9.15 14.98 14.02
C ALA A 318 -9.31 14.64 15.53
N ALA A 319 -8.20 14.31 16.21
CA ALA A 319 -8.21 14.05 17.65
C ALA A 319 -8.67 15.27 18.47
N LEU A 320 -8.15 16.47 18.14
CA LEU A 320 -8.56 17.70 18.82
C LEU A 320 -10.06 18.00 18.63
N ARG A 321 -10.60 17.80 17.42
CA ARG A 321 -12.05 17.95 17.17
C ARG A 321 -12.89 16.95 17.94
N ALA A 322 -12.46 15.68 17.97
CA ALA A 322 -13.15 14.64 18.73
C ALA A 322 -13.20 14.98 20.23
N ILE A 323 -12.08 15.42 20.82
CA ILE A 323 -12.01 15.86 22.22
C ILE A 323 -12.96 17.03 22.49
N GLN A 324 -13.00 18.03 21.61
CA GLN A 324 -13.90 19.17 21.74
C GLN A 324 -15.37 18.76 21.77
N VAL A 325 -15.77 17.83 20.89
CA VAL A 325 -17.14 17.31 20.86
C VAL A 325 -17.47 16.54 22.13
N VAL A 326 -16.60 15.61 22.54
CA VAL A 326 -16.82 14.82 23.76
C VAL A 326 -16.95 15.72 24.99
N ASN A 327 -16.07 16.71 25.13
CA ASN A 327 -16.12 17.64 26.26
C ASN A 327 -17.37 18.53 26.25
N LYS A 328 -17.85 18.93 25.07
CA LYS A 328 -19.07 19.75 24.95
C LYS A 328 -20.31 18.96 25.34
N VAL A 329 -20.38 17.68 24.96
CA VAL A 329 -21.47 16.79 25.35
C VAL A 329 -21.43 16.55 26.87
N ALA A 330 -20.26 16.23 27.44
CA ALA A 330 -20.12 16.01 28.88
C ALA A 330 -20.51 17.23 29.72
N LYS A 331 -20.20 18.46 29.27
CA LYS A 331 -20.61 19.71 29.95
C LYS A 331 -22.10 20.01 29.81
N ALA A 332 -22.77 19.52 28.78
CA ALA A 332 -24.20 19.71 28.60
C ALA A 332 -25.03 18.72 29.45
N GLU A 333 -24.43 17.61 29.89
CA GLU A 333 -25.04 16.60 30.75
C GLU A 333 -24.81 16.85 32.26
N ALA A 334 -23.93 17.79 32.64
CA ALA A 334 -23.60 18.18 34.02
C ALA A 334 -24.34 19.46 34.45
#